data_AF-A0A957H4Z0-F1
#
_entry.id   AF-A0A957H4Z0-F1
#
_cell.length_a   1.000
_cell.length_b   1.000
_cell.length_c   1.000
_cell.angle_alpha   90.00
_cell.angle_beta   90.00
_cell.angle_gamma   90.00
#
_symmetry.space_group_name_H-M   'P 1'
#
loop_
_entity.id
_entity.type
_entity.pdbx_description
1 polymer ?
#
loop_
_entity_poly.entity_id
_entity_poly.type
_entity_poly.pdbx_seq_one_letter_code
_entity_poly.pdbx_strand_id
1 'polypeptide(L)'
;MATFVEQVREMGFKQAAIAKLDDVVERVTAGMNINDVRGMLRGDEPRRPNPRLTPHADSFWLHIRPSFYHTEVTHIYPTFRLGWLSTFMFVWETITGIFLMIFYTPSPNVAYQDIWNILGNVPLGEFMRNLHRWGAEVMVLVVALHMLRTYITGSYKKPRQFTWLTGMFLLVFTLVLSFSGYLLPWDQLAYWAVTVAVSAAESSPGPEFVGKNINLLLRGAPSIGAGGLLRFYLLHVLVLPILLGIFLAVHYYKVIIHGHSLPPGREAVGEDTAKRVPRNERVYFLPDILTNEMMWTALTTLMLVAAVVFFYNAPLERQANPTVTPLHVVAPWYLAWSQGWLKLKFVIPIIQQELDSKVVVAFAFIPLLAISFFIFPYVEVAKSRRYADRRVALLVMTG
;
A
#
# COMPACT_ATOMS: atom_id res chain seq x y z
N MET A 1 -27.11 37.02 0.60
CA MET A 1 -27.12 36.57 2.01
C MET A 1 -26.96 37.80 2.88
N ALA A 2 -27.79 37.97 3.90
CA ALA A 2 -27.61 39.03 4.89
C ALA A 2 -26.22 38.91 5.52
N THR A 3 -25.57 40.04 5.77
CA THR A 3 -24.25 40.09 6.42
C THR A 3 -24.39 39.64 7.88
N PHE A 4 -23.30 39.14 8.49
CA PHE A 4 -23.34 38.73 9.91
C PHE A 4 -23.81 39.88 10.82
N VAL A 5 -23.45 41.12 10.48
CA VAL A 5 -23.87 42.32 11.22
C VAL A 5 -25.40 42.54 11.14
N GLU A 6 -26.01 42.31 9.98
CA GLU A 6 -27.47 42.37 9.82
C GLU A 6 -28.16 41.26 10.61
N GLN A 7 -27.63 40.03 10.59
CA GLN A 7 -28.13 38.92 11.40
C GLN A 7 -28.04 39.23 12.91
N VAL A 8 -26.93 39.80 13.39
CA VAL A 8 -26.79 40.20 14.80
C VAL A 8 -27.82 41.26 15.19
N ARG A 9 -28.13 42.20 14.28
CA ARG A 9 -29.14 43.25 14.50
C ARG A 9 -30.56 42.70 14.55
N GLU A 10 -30.90 41.72 13.71
CA GLU A 10 -32.27 41.17 13.63
C GLU A 10 -32.59 40.16 14.73
N MET A 11 -31.67 39.27 15.04
CA MET A 11 -31.93 38.09 15.89
C MET A 11 -31.03 38.02 17.13
N GLY A 12 -30.14 38.99 17.33
CA GLY A 12 -29.21 39.05 18.46
C GLY A 12 -27.92 38.25 18.23
N PHE A 13 -26.86 38.62 18.94
CA PHE A 13 -25.52 38.04 18.74
C PHE A 13 -25.48 36.52 18.92
N LYS A 14 -26.15 35.99 19.95
CA LYS A 14 -26.12 34.56 20.26
C LYS A 14 -26.77 33.73 19.16
N GLN A 15 -27.96 34.13 18.69
CA GLN A 15 -28.67 33.44 17.62
C GLN A 15 -27.94 33.59 16.28
N ALA A 16 -27.42 34.78 15.97
CA ALA A 16 -26.62 35.00 14.76
C ALA A 16 -25.35 34.15 14.75
N ALA A 17 -24.66 34.03 15.89
CA ALA A 17 -23.49 33.15 16.02
C ALA A 17 -23.83 31.67 15.81
N ILE A 18 -24.96 31.20 16.35
CA ILE A 18 -25.43 29.82 16.13
C ILE A 18 -25.77 29.59 14.66
N ALA A 19 -26.52 30.49 14.03
CA ALA A 19 -26.87 30.40 12.61
C ALA A 19 -25.62 30.41 11.72
N LYS A 20 -24.62 31.24 12.06
CA LYS A 20 -23.36 31.29 11.33
C LYS A 20 -22.54 30.01 11.50
N LEU A 21 -22.50 29.47 12.72
CA LEU A 21 -21.86 28.19 12.98
C LEU A 21 -22.53 27.07 12.18
N ASP A 22 -23.86 27.06 12.11
CA ASP A 22 -24.62 26.08 11.34
C ASP A 22 -24.31 26.17 9.83
N ASP A 23 -24.32 27.38 9.25
CA ASP A 23 -23.91 27.64 7.85
C ASP A 23 -22.48 27.16 7.56
N VAL A 24 -21.55 27.37 8.50
CA VAL A 24 -20.17 26.88 8.34
C VAL A 24 -20.11 25.35 8.39
N VAL A 25 -20.80 24.73 9.35
CA VAL A 25 -20.83 23.26 9.49
C VAL A 25 -21.47 22.61 8.27
N GLU A 26 -22.58 23.16 7.77
CA GLU A 26 -23.27 22.66 6.59
C GLU A 26 -22.38 22.72 5.35
N ARG A 27 -21.63 23.80 5.15
CA ARG A 27 -20.67 23.91 4.05
C ARG A 27 -19.50 22.94 4.18
N VAL A 28 -18.92 22.81 5.37
CA VAL A 28 -17.76 21.94 5.62
C VAL A 28 -18.13 20.47 5.49
N THR A 29 -19.32 20.11 5.97
CA THR A 29 -19.82 18.73 5.91
C THR A 29 -20.53 18.38 4.61
N ALA A 30 -20.70 19.34 3.69
CA ALA A 30 -21.49 19.20 2.48
C ALA A 30 -22.93 18.71 2.77
N GLY A 31 -23.66 19.47 3.58
CA GLY A 31 -25.11 19.33 3.76
C GLY A 31 -25.60 18.74 5.07
N MET A 32 -24.75 18.60 6.11
CA MET A 32 -25.19 18.26 7.47
C MET A 32 -25.14 19.48 8.38
N ASN A 33 -26.24 19.79 9.06
CA ASN A 33 -26.26 20.86 10.05
C ASN A 33 -25.64 20.39 11.39
N ILE A 34 -25.42 21.31 12.34
CA ILE A 34 -24.76 20.97 13.61
C ILE A 34 -25.55 19.98 14.46
N ASN A 35 -26.88 19.98 14.35
CA ASN A 35 -27.74 19.05 15.08
C ASN A 35 -27.68 17.65 14.46
N ASP A 36 -27.57 17.55 13.14
CA ASP A 36 -27.37 16.29 12.43
C ASP A 36 -26.03 15.66 12.83
N VAL A 37 -24.96 16.45 12.91
CA VAL A 37 -23.63 15.98 13.37
C VAL A 37 -23.68 15.53 14.84
N ARG A 38 -24.30 16.32 15.73
CA ARG A 38 -24.42 15.97 17.15
C ARG A 38 -25.31 14.75 17.37
N GLY A 39 -26.42 14.63 16.65
CA GLY A 39 -27.31 13.47 16.71
C GLY A 39 -26.61 12.22 16.19
N MET A 40 -25.87 12.34 15.09
CA MET A 40 -25.03 11.27 14.55
C MET A 40 -24.02 10.76 15.58
N LEU A 41 -23.30 11.64 16.28
CA LEU A 41 -22.33 11.26 17.31
C LEU A 41 -22.97 10.64 18.56
N ARG A 42 -24.23 10.98 18.87
CA ARG A 42 -25.01 10.38 19.95
C ARG A 42 -25.61 9.01 19.58
N GLY A 43 -25.59 8.64 18.30
CA GLY A 43 -26.24 7.44 17.81
C GLY A 43 -27.73 7.60 17.54
N ASP A 44 -28.24 8.84 17.47
CA ASP A 44 -29.65 9.12 17.19
C ASP A 44 -30.01 8.61 15.78
N GLU A 45 -31.23 8.08 15.61
CA GLU A 45 -31.71 7.68 14.29
C GLU A 45 -31.73 8.88 13.33
N PRO A 46 -31.25 8.72 12.08
CA PRO A 46 -31.25 9.81 11.13
C PRO A 46 -32.68 10.22 10.77
N ARG A 47 -32.94 11.53 10.77
CA ARG A 47 -34.18 12.08 10.20
C ARG A 47 -34.33 11.72 8.72
N ARG A 48 -35.53 11.89 8.17
CA ARG A 48 -35.81 11.68 6.73
C ARG A 48 -35.93 13.04 6.01
N PRO A 49 -35.23 13.27 4.89
CA PRO A 49 -34.20 12.43 4.24
C PRO A 49 -32.95 12.25 5.12
N ASN A 50 -32.21 11.14 4.96
CA ASN A 50 -31.04 10.83 5.80
C ASN A 50 -29.88 11.79 5.51
N PRO A 51 -29.52 12.69 6.44
CA PRO A 51 -28.47 13.69 6.22
C PRO A 51 -27.08 13.06 6.08
N ARG A 52 -26.87 11.83 6.58
CA ARG A 52 -25.58 11.12 6.49
C ARG A 52 -25.21 10.72 5.05
N LEU A 53 -26.16 10.77 4.12
CA LEU A 53 -25.95 10.43 2.71
C LEU A 53 -25.62 11.65 1.85
N THR A 54 -26.00 12.86 2.27
CA THR A 54 -25.75 14.12 1.54
C THR A 54 -24.27 14.33 1.26
N PRO A 55 -23.34 14.12 2.22
CA PRO A 55 -21.92 14.33 1.96
C PRO A 55 -21.36 13.40 0.88
N HIS A 56 -21.92 12.20 0.72
CA HIS A 56 -21.50 11.26 -0.33
C HIS A 56 -21.97 11.67 -1.72
N ALA A 57 -23.03 12.49 -1.82
CA ALA A 57 -23.51 13.05 -3.07
C ALA A 57 -22.80 14.36 -3.42
N ASP A 58 -22.60 15.23 -2.43
CA ASP A 58 -22.23 16.63 -2.66
C ASP A 58 -20.73 16.91 -2.43
N SER A 59 -20.00 16.03 -1.72
CA SER A 59 -18.57 16.23 -1.46
C SER A 59 -17.66 15.41 -2.38
N PHE A 60 -16.56 16.03 -2.82
CA PHE A 60 -15.52 15.36 -3.61
C PHE A 60 -14.82 14.24 -2.82
N TRP A 61 -14.61 14.35 -1.52
CA TRP A 61 -13.88 13.32 -0.78
C TRP A 61 -14.73 12.10 -0.38
N LEU A 62 -16.04 12.27 -0.19
CA LEU A 62 -16.90 11.15 0.22
C LEU A 62 -17.62 10.48 -0.96
N HIS A 63 -17.67 11.09 -2.15
CA HIS A 63 -18.17 10.39 -3.34
C HIS A 63 -17.30 9.19 -3.73
N ILE A 64 -16.00 9.23 -3.39
CA ILE A 64 -15.06 8.10 -3.58
C ILE A 64 -15.15 7.05 -2.46
N ARG A 65 -16.18 7.10 -1.61
CA ARG A 65 -16.44 6.10 -0.56
C ARG A 65 -17.85 5.53 -0.71
N PRO A 66 -18.05 4.21 -0.49
CA PRO A 66 -19.39 3.66 -0.36
C PRO A 66 -20.15 4.36 0.78
N SER A 67 -21.41 4.72 0.54
CA SER A 67 -22.24 5.38 1.55
C SER A 67 -22.71 4.42 2.65
N PHE A 68 -22.78 3.12 2.36
CA PHE A 68 -23.10 2.07 3.31
C PHE A 68 -22.36 0.77 3.00
N TYR A 69 -22.22 -0.05 4.04
CA TYR A 69 -21.52 -1.33 4.06
C TYR A 69 -22.44 -2.39 4.66
N HIS A 70 -22.15 -3.66 4.35
CA HIS A 70 -22.81 -4.79 4.99
C HIS A 70 -22.22 -5.01 6.39
N THR A 71 -23.04 -5.27 7.42
CA THR A 71 -22.56 -5.47 8.81
C THR A 71 -21.46 -6.55 8.92
N GLU A 72 -21.57 -7.64 8.15
CA GLU A 72 -20.57 -8.72 8.10
C GLU A 72 -19.15 -8.29 7.70
N VAL A 73 -18.98 -7.14 7.03
CA VAL A 73 -17.65 -6.61 6.66
C VAL A 73 -17.14 -5.53 7.61
N THR A 74 -17.93 -5.15 8.62
CA THR A 74 -17.56 -4.13 9.61
C THR A 74 -16.82 -4.70 10.82
N HIS A 75 -16.86 -6.02 11.01
CA HIS A 75 -16.03 -6.68 12.02
C HIS A 75 -14.56 -6.76 11.59
N ILE A 76 -13.69 -7.20 12.51
CA ILE A 76 -12.26 -7.42 12.20
C ILE A 76 -12.13 -8.47 11.08
N TYR A 77 -12.75 -9.64 11.23
CA TYR A 77 -12.89 -10.58 10.13
C TYR A 77 -14.11 -10.21 9.28
N PRO A 78 -14.07 -10.29 7.93
CA PRO A 78 -13.03 -10.90 7.10
C PRO A 78 -11.96 -9.93 6.62
N THR A 79 -12.11 -8.62 6.87
CA THR A 79 -11.28 -7.64 6.15
C THR A 79 -9.91 -7.38 6.79
N PHE A 80 -9.83 -7.58 8.10
CA PHE A 80 -8.76 -7.18 9.03
C PHE A 80 -8.36 -5.71 8.88
N ARG A 81 -9.21 -4.91 8.23
CA ARG A 81 -8.94 -3.53 7.81
C ARG A 81 -7.66 -3.34 6.98
N LEU A 82 -7.08 -4.43 6.45
CA LEU A 82 -5.79 -4.43 5.76
C LEU A 82 -5.78 -3.56 4.50
N GLY A 83 -6.90 -3.44 3.78
CA GLY A 83 -6.99 -2.57 2.59
C GLY A 83 -6.92 -1.08 2.96
N TRP A 84 -7.62 -0.68 4.03
CA TRP A 84 -7.54 0.68 4.57
C TRP A 84 -6.15 0.95 5.13
N LEU A 85 -5.60 0.03 5.93
CA LEU A 85 -4.26 0.18 6.50
C LEU A 85 -3.18 0.27 5.41
N SER A 86 -3.28 -0.48 4.31
CA SER A 86 -2.35 -0.35 3.17
C SER A 86 -2.38 1.06 2.57
N THR A 87 -3.58 1.66 2.47
CA THR A 87 -3.77 3.03 1.96
C THR A 87 -3.18 4.05 2.92
N PHE A 88 -3.44 3.88 4.22
CA PHE A 88 -2.86 4.71 5.26
C PHE A 88 -1.32 4.64 5.24
N MET A 89 -0.74 3.45 5.11
CA MET A 89 0.71 3.29 5.02
C MET A 89 1.31 3.99 3.81
N PHE A 90 0.63 3.97 2.64
CA PHE A 90 1.08 4.75 1.49
C PHE A 90 1.11 6.26 1.77
N VAL A 91 0.08 6.80 2.44
CA VAL A 91 0.05 8.21 2.85
C VAL A 91 1.15 8.52 3.87
N TRP A 92 1.34 7.63 4.84
CA TRP A 92 2.39 7.72 5.85
C TRP A 92 3.79 7.80 5.21
N GLU A 93 4.11 6.88 4.30
CA GLU A 93 5.38 6.85 3.56
C GLU A 93 5.55 8.10 2.70
N THR A 94 4.47 8.59 2.09
CA THR A 94 4.51 9.82 1.29
C THR A 94 4.86 11.03 2.15
N ILE A 95 4.22 11.20 3.32
CA ILE A 95 4.48 12.34 4.21
C ILE A 95 5.90 12.30 4.76
N THR A 96 6.33 11.15 5.29
CA THR A 96 7.68 10.97 5.83
C THR A 96 8.75 11.10 4.74
N GLY A 97 8.48 10.59 3.53
CA GLY A 97 9.35 10.71 2.38
C GLY A 97 9.51 12.16 1.89
N ILE A 98 8.41 12.93 1.79
CA ILE A 98 8.46 14.36 1.45
C ILE A 98 9.29 15.14 2.47
N PHE A 99 9.18 14.83 3.77
CA PHE A 99 10.00 15.45 4.79
C PHE A 99 11.49 15.19 4.55
N LEU A 100 11.88 13.93 4.32
CA LEU A 100 13.28 13.56 4.07
C LEU A 100 13.82 14.14 2.76
N MET A 101 12.97 14.24 1.74
CA MET A 101 13.31 14.79 0.42
C MET A 101 13.84 16.23 0.51
N ILE A 102 13.36 17.03 1.46
CA ILE A 102 13.79 18.43 1.65
C ILE A 102 15.29 18.52 2.00
N PHE A 103 15.85 17.48 2.61
CA PHE A 103 17.21 17.46 3.15
C PHE A 103 18.16 16.52 2.40
N TYR A 104 17.75 15.95 1.27
CA TYR A 104 18.50 14.91 0.57
C TYR A 104 18.87 15.32 -0.86
N THR A 105 20.16 15.19 -1.20
CA THR A 105 20.69 15.41 -2.54
C THR A 105 21.04 14.07 -3.21
N PRO A 106 20.46 13.74 -4.39
CA PRO A 106 20.71 12.48 -5.08
C PRO A 106 22.06 12.47 -5.84
N SER A 107 23.17 12.66 -5.13
CA SER A 107 24.52 12.66 -5.68
C SER A 107 25.47 11.79 -4.82
N PRO A 108 26.25 10.86 -5.40
CA PRO A 108 27.15 9.97 -4.65
C PRO A 108 28.16 10.69 -3.74
N ASN A 109 28.50 11.94 -4.07
CA ASN A 109 29.47 12.73 -3.31
C ASN A 109 28.91 13.23 -1.97
N VAL A 110 27.59 13.41 -1.86
CA VAL A 110 26.95 14.05 -0.71
C VAL A 110 25.79 13.24 -0.12
N ALA A 111 25.17 12.32 -0.85
CA ALA A 111 23.99 11.57 -0.42
C ALA A 111 24.16 10.91 0.96
N TYR A 112 25.28 10.20 1.17
CA TYR A 112 25.58 9.58 2.46
C TYR A 112 25.73 10.63 3.58
N GLN A 113 26.39 11.75 3.29
CA GLN A 113 26.60 12.84 4.23
C GLN A 113 25.28 13.54 4.58
N ASP A 114 24.37 13.69 3.63
CA ASP A 114 23.02 14.24 3.85
C ASP A 114 22.22 13.35 4.80
N ILE A 115 22.29 12.03 4.66
CA ILE A 115 21.67 11.10 5.63
C ILE A 115 22.28 11.26 7.01
N TRP A 116 23.61 11.38 7.09
CA TRP A 116 24.30 11.61 8.36
C TRP A 116 23.88 12.94 9.01
N ASN A 117 23.69 13.98 8.20
CA ASN A 117 23.18 15.27 8.62
C ASN A 117 21.72 15.20 9.09
N ILE A 118 20.87 14.41 8.43
CA ILE A 118 19.49 14.13 8.87
C ILE A 118 19.49 13.48 10.26
N LEU A 119 20.42 12.56 10.53
CA LEU A 119 20.51 11.89 11.83
C LEU A 119 20.89 12.86 12.97
N GLY A 120 21.85 13.76 12.75
CA GLY A 120 22.42 14.57 13.84
C GLY A 120 21.93 16.02 13.94
N ASN A 121 21.62 16.66 12.82
CA ASN A 121 21.49 18.12 12.75
C ASN A 121 20.09 18.61 12.35
N VAL A 122 19.26 17.75 11.76
CA VAL A 122 17.88 18.09 11.40
C VAL A 122 16.95 17.82 12.59
N PRO A 123 16.18 18.80 13.08
CA PRO A 123 15.20 18.56 14.13
C PRO A 123 14.22 17.45 13.74
N LEU A 124 14.09 16.43 14.59
CA LEU A 124 13.31 15.21 14.34
C LEU A 124 13.77 14.40 13.10
N GLY A 125 14.96 14.65 12.56
CA GLY A 125 15.45 14.02 11.34
C GLY A 125 15.66 12.51 11.50
N GLU A 126 16.38 12.08 12.55
CA GLU A 126 16.52 10.64 12.88
C GLU A 126 15.15 9.98 13.08
N PHE A 127 14.24 10.64 13.81
CA PHE A 127 12.90 10.14 14.05
C PHE A 127 12.12 9.93 12.75
N MET A 128 12.09 10.93 11.86
CA MET A 128 11.39 10.84 10.57
C MET A 128 12.03 9.80 9.65
N ARG A 129 13.37 9.68 9.65
CA ARG A 129 14.08 8.63 8.91
C ARG A 129 13.70 7.24 9.41
N ASN A 130 13.67 7.05 10.73
CA ASN A 130 13.32 5.78 11.35
C ASN A 130 11.84 5.44 11.09
N LEU A 131 10.92 6.41 11.15
CA LEU A 131 9.52 6.21 10.80
C LEU A 131 9.32 5.84 9.33
N HIS A 132 10.07 6.46 8.40
CA HIS A 132 10.01 6.12 6.98
C HIS A 132 10.53 4.70 6.74
N ARG A 133 11.70 4.36 7.31
CA ARG A 133 12.27 3.02 7.15
C ARG A 133 11.39 1.93 7.75
N TRP A 134 10.87 2.16 8.97
CA TRP A 134 10.00 1.21 9.66
C TRP A 134 8.63 1.11 8.99
N GLY A 135 8.06 2.24 8.58
CA GLY A 135 6.78 2.28 7.88
C GLY A 135 6.85 1.54 6.55
N ALA A 136 7.96 1.62 5.81
CA ALA A 136 8.14 0.84 4.58
C ALA A 136 8.09 -0.68 4.83
N GLU A 137 8.70 -1.17 5.93
CA GLU A 137 8.64 -2.58 6.31
C GLU A 137 7.21 -3.01 6.69
N VAL A 138 6.51 -2.19 7.48
CA VAL A 138 5.12 -2.43 7.87
C VAL A 138 4.19 -2.37 6.67
N MET A 139 4.42 -1.47 5.71
CA MET A 139 3.63 -1.37 4.48
C MET A 139 3.72 -2.67 3.66
N VAL A 140 4.94 -3.20 3.46
CA VAL A 140 5.14 -4.47 2.76
C VAL A 140 4.40 -5.61 3.49
N LEU A 141 4.52 -5.68 4.81
CA LEU A 141 3.82 -6.69 5.61
C LEU A 141 2.29 -6.59 5.49
N VAL A 142 1.72 -5.39 5.63
CA VAL A 142 0.27 -5.15 5.56
C VAL A 142 -0.28 -5.48 4.18
N VAL A 143 0.42 -5.08 3.11
CA VAL A 143 0.05 -5.42 1.73
C VAL A 143 0.14 -6.93 1.50
N ALA A 144 1.20 -7.59 1.97
CA ALA A 144 1.35 -9.05 1.87
C ALA A 144 0.21 -9.79 2.60
N LEU A 145 -0.13 -9.36 3.82
CA LEU A 145 -1.28 -9.90 4.57
C LEU A 145 -2.60 -9.62 3.86
N HIS A 146 -2.76 -8.46 3.22
CA HIS A 146 -3.94 -8.13 2.42
C HIS A 146 -4.09 -9.10 1.24
N MET A 147 -3.01 -9.37 0.51
CA MET A 147 -2.96 -10.31 -0.60
C MET A 147 -3.25 -11.74 -0.12
N LEU A 148 -2.63 -12.17 0.97
CA LEU A 148 -2.86 -13.49 1.55
C LEU A 148 -4.32 -13.67 1.98
N ARG A 149 -4.89 -12.69 2.68
CA ARG A 149 -6.30 -12.75 3.11
C ARG A 149 -7.24 -12.80 1.91
N THR A 150 -7.02 -11.95 0.90
CA THR A 150 -7.89 -11.92 -0.30
C THR A 150 -7.82 -13.23 -1.08
N TYR A 151 -6.65 -13.88 -1.10
CA TYR A 151 -6.48 -15.23 -1.60
C TYR A 151 -7.24 -16.26 -0.75
N ILE A 152 -7.02 -16.31 0.57
CA ILE A 152 -7.63 -17.31 1.46
C ILE A 152 -9.15 -17.19 1.48
N THR A 153 -9.70 -15.99 1.43
CA THR A 153 -11.17 -15.76 1.43
C THR A 153 -11.81 -15.88 0.06
N GLY A 154 -11.03 -16.09 -1.01
CA GLY A 154 -11.55 -16.16 -2.38
C GLY A 154 -12.12 -14.82 -2.86
N SER A 155 -11.67 -13.70 -2.29
CA SER A 155 -12.18 -12.34 -2.59
C SER A 155 -11.93 -11.92 -4.04
N TYR A 156 -10.94 -12.52 -4.72
CA TYR A 156 -10.59 -12.26 -6.12
C TYR A 156 -11.55 -12.90 -7.14
N LYS A 157 -12.42 -13.82 -6.72
CA LYS A 157 -13.35 -14.50 -7.63
C LYS A 157 -14.33 -13.50 -8.26
N LYS A 158 -14.95 -13.91 -9.37
CA LYS A 158 -15.94 -13.11 -10.11
C LYS A 158 -16.94 -12.46 -9.13
N PRO A 159 -17.21 -11.15 -9.23
CA PRO A 159 -16.81 -10.22 -10.30
C PRO A 159 -15.48 -9.45 -10.06
N ARG A 160 -14.68 -9.81 -9.06
CA ARG A 160 -13.52 -9.02 -8.58
C ARG A 160 -12.17 -9.41 -9.18
N GLN A 161 -12.15 -10.12 -10.30
CA GLN A 161 -10.91 -10.58 -10.96
C GLN A 161 -10.00 -9.41 -11.38
N PHE A 162 -10.60 -8.34 -11.91
CA PHE A 162 -9.85 -7.13 -12.26
C PHE A 162 -9.38 -6.35 -11.01
N THR A 163 -10.13 -6.39 -9.91
CA THR A 163 -9.69 -5.84 -8.63
C THR A 163 -8.45 -6.58 -8.11
N TRP A 164 -8.39 -7.90 -8.26
CA TRP A 164 -7.18 -8.66 -7.97
C TRP A 164 -6.01 -8.26 -8.86
N LEU A 165 -6.23 -8.12 -10.17
CA LEU A 165 -5.18 -7.70 -11.11
C LEU A 165 -4.57 -6.34 -10.72
N THR A 166 -5.41 -5.36 -10.40
CA THR A 166 -4.94 -4.05 -9.90
C THR A 166 -4.20 -4.17 -8.56
N GLY A 167 -4.65 -5.05 -7.66
CA GLY A 167 -3.95 -5.37 -6.41
C GLY A 167 -2.57 -5.99 -6.62
N MET A 168 -2.41 -6.85 -7.64
CA MET A 168 -1.10 -7.41 -8.01
C MET A 168 -0.13 -6.32 -8.49
N PHE A 169 -0.58 -5.37 -9.29
CA PHE A 169 0.26 -4.21 -9.67
C PHE A 169 0.62 -3.35 -8.46
N LEU A 170 -0.31 -3.12 -7.53
CA LEU A 170 -0.02 -2.39 -6.29
C LEU A 170 1.01 -3.12 -5.40
N LEU A 171 0.94 -4.45 -5.30
CA LEU A 171 1.97 -5.25 -4.63
C LEU A 171 3.34 -5.04 -5.29
N VAL A 172 3.41 -5.16 -6.61
CA VAL A 172 4.66 -4.94 -7.37
C VAL A 172 5.20 -3.54 -7.13
N PHE A 173 4.38 -2.49 -7.23
CA PHE A 173 4.82 -1.12 -6.97
C PHE A 173 5.29 -0.93 -5.52
N THR A 174 4.63 -1.54 -4.54
CA THR A 174 5.06 -1.49 -3.13
C THR A 174 6.45 -2.11 -2.95
N LEU A 175 6.69 -3.28 -3.55
CA LEU A 175 8.00 -3.95 -3.48
C LEU A 175 9.09 -3.13 -4.20
N VAL A 176 8.77 -2.57 -5.37
CA VAL A 176 9.72 -1.75 -6.16
C VAL A 176 9.96 -0.39 -5.48
N LEU A 177 8.99 0.21 -4.81
CA LEU A 177 9.18 1.40 -3.97
C LEU A 177 10.16 1.11 -2.83
N SER A 178 9.93 0.02 -2.10
CA SER A 178 10.80 -0.37 -0.99
C SER A 178 12.23 -0.65 -1.47
N PHE A 179 12.38 -1.33 -2.62
CA PHE A 179 13.68 -1.60 -3.23
C PHE A 179 14.37 -0.34 -3.76
N SER A 180 13.65 0.54 -4.46
CA SER A 180 14.24 1.76 -5.04
C SER A 180 14.70 2.77 -3.98
N GLY A 181 13.94 2.89 -2.89
CA GLY A 181 14.31 3.71 -1.73
C GLY A 181 15.51 3.16 -0.97
N TYR A 182 15.72 1.84 -1.01
CA TYR A 182 16.84 1.17 -0.35
C TYR A 182 18.21 1.66 -0.82
N LEU A 183 18.34 2.15 -2.06
CA LEU A 183 19.61 2.69 -2.59
C LEU A 183 19.97 4.05 -2.00
N LEU A 184 18.97 4.85 -1.62
CA LEU A 184 19.14 6.28 -1.35
C LEU A 184 20.06 6.60 -0.15
N PRO A 185 20.15 5.76 0.91
CA PRO A 185 21.13 5.99 1.95
C PRO A 185 22.59 6.00 1.48
N TRP A 186 22.87 5.39 0.32
CA TRP A 186 24.20 5.30 -0.29
C TRP A 186 25.27 4.69 0.63
N ASP A 187 24.86 3.70 1.43
CA ASP A 187 25.75 2.90 2.25
C ASP A 187 26.18 1.61 1.54
N GLN A 188 27.14 0.88 2.14
CA GLN A 188 27.72 -0.32 1.53
C GLN A 188 26.69 -1.41 1.22
N LEU A 189 25.84 -1.75 2.17
CA LEU A 189 24.81 -2.78 1.96
C LEU A 189 23.82 -2.36 0.86
N ALA A 190 23.31 -1.13 0.90
CA ALA A 190 22.39 -0.58 -0.08
C ALA A 190 22.96 -0.63 -1.50
N TYR A 191 24.17 -0.08 -1.69
CA TYR A 191 24.83 0.00 -2.99
C TYR A 191 25.04 -1.39 -3.60
N TRP A 192 25.57 -2.33 -2.83
CA TRP A 192 25.87 -3.67 -3.34
C TRP A 192 24.63 -4.54 -3.49
N ALA A 193 23.63 -4.44 -2.60
CA ALA A 193 22.37 -5.16 -2.75
C ALA A 193 21.66 -4.78 -4.05
N VAL A 194 21.59 -3.47 -4.35
CA VAL A 194 20.97 -2.99 -5.59
C VAL A 194 21.83 -3.34 -6.80
N THR A 195 23.16 -3.25 -6.71
CA THR A 195 24.07 -3.67 -7.78
C THR A 195 23.82 -5.13 -8.17
N VAL A 196 23.76 -6.03 -7.19
CA VAL A 196 23.49 -7.47 -7.41
C VAL A 196 22.10 -7.68 -8.00
N ALA A 197 21.07 -7.04 -7.45
CA ALA A 197 19.70 -7.19 -7.92
C ALA A 197 19.49 -6.69 -9.35
N VAL A 198 20.06 -5.55 -9.73
CA VAL A 198 19.97 -5.02 -11.10
C VAL A 198 20.84 -5.83 -12.06
N SER A 199 22.01 -6.31 -11.62
CA SER A 199 22.84 -7.24 -12.41
C SER A 199 22.11 -8.52 -12.77
N ALA A 200 21.19 -8.99 -11.92
CA ALA A 200 20.40 -10.17 -12.22
C ALA A 200 19.68 -10.02 -13.57
N ALA A 201 19.23 -8.82 -13.96
CA ALA A 201 18.51 -8.59 -15.21
C ALA A 201 19.28 -9.06 -16.47
N GLU A 202 20.61 -9.11 -16.44
CA GLU A 202 21.43 -9.65 -17.55
C GLU A 202 21.25 -11.15 -17.74
N SER A 203 20.84 -11.86 -16.70
CA SER A 203 20.54 -13.30 -16.72
C SER A 203 19.11 -13.60 -17.17
N SER A 204 18.36 -12.61 -17.65
CA SER A 204 16.96 -12.76 -18.10
C SER A 204 16.82 -13.68 -19.32
N PRO A 205 15.76 -14.51 -19.41
CA PRO A 205 15.56 -15.43 -20.51
C PRO A 205 14.94 -14.64 -21.67
N GLY A 206 15.75 -14.38 -22.69
CA GLY A 206 15.36 -13.57 -23.84
C GLY A 206 16.59 -13.19 -24.66
N PRO A 207 16.44 -12.31 -25.67
CA PRO A 207 17.59 -11.81 -26.39
C PRO A 207 18.54 -11.10 -25.41
N GLU A 208 19.82 -11.48 -25.42
CA GLU A 208 20.85 -10.98 -24.50
C GLU A 208 20.90 -9.44 -24.44
N PHE A 209 20.61 -8.79 -25.57
CA PHE A 209 20.55 -7.33 -25.64
C PHE A 209 19.47 -6.73 -24.73
N VAL A 210 18.36 -7.40 -24.47
CA VAL A 210 17.27 -6.87 -23.63
C VAL A 210 17.74 -6.74 -22.18
N GLY A 211 18.31 -7.80 -21.61
CA GLY A 211 18.81 -7.81 -20.23
C GLY A 211 19.93 -6.78 -20.02
N LYS A 212 20.90 -6.73 -20.96
CA LYS A 212 21.99 -5.75 -20.94
C LYS A 212 21.49 -4.31 -21.03
N ASN A 213 20.52 -4.02 -21.91
CA ASN A 213 19.95 -2.68 -22.03
C ASN A 213 19.13 -2.28 -20.78
N ILE A 214 18.37 -3.20 -20.18
CA ILE A 214 17.66 -2.95 -18.91
C ILE A 214 18.65 -2.63 -17.80
N ASN A 215 19.71 -3.43 -17.65
CA ASN A 215 20.75 -3.20 -16.65
C ASN A 215 21.42 -1.83 -16.85
N LEU A 216 21.85 -1.54 -18.08
CA LEU A 216 22.48 -0.26 -18.42
C LEU A 216 21.54 0.93 -18.18
N LEU A 217 20.26 0.80 -18.51
CA LEU A 217 19.26 1.86 -18.29
C LEU A 217 19.08 2.14 -16.80
N LEU A 218 18.97 1.10 -15.98
CA LEU A 218 18.78 1.22 -14.53
C LEU A 218 20.03 1.77 -13.83
N ARG A 219 21.23 1.33 -14.24
CA ARG A 219 22.50 1.83 -13.69
C ARG A 219 22.87 3.21 -14.21
N GLY A 220 22.41 3.56 -15.42
CA GLY A 220 22.78 4.78 -16.11
C GLY A 220 24.23 4.85 -16.60
N ALA A 221 25.01 3.78 -16.38
CA ALA A 221 26.43 3.62 -16.69
C ALA A 221 26.80 2.13 -16.49
N PRO A 222 28.04 1.69 -16.83
CA PRO A 222 28.47 0.30 -16.59
C PRO A 222 28.38 -0.14 -15.11
N SER A 223 28.56 0.81 -14.19
CA SER A 223 28.35 0.63 -12.74
C SER A 223 27.36 1.66 -12.22
N ILE A 224 26.78 1.41 -11.03
CA ILE A 224 25.91 2.37 -10.38
C ILE A 224 26.76 3.55 -9.91
N GLY A 225 26.43 4.75 -10.39
CA GLY A 225 27.09 5.99 -10.00
C GLY A 225 26.07 7.13 -9.91
N ALA A 226 26.49 8.36 -10.24
CA ALA A 226 25.60 9.53 -10.17
C ALA A 226 24.33 9.37 -11.02
N GLY A 227 24.47 8.85 -12.25
CA GLY A 227 23.34 8.60 -13.13
C GLY A 227 22.37 7.54 -12.60
N GLY A 228 22.88 6.49 -11.94
CA GLY A 228 22.05 5.44 -11.34
C GLY A 228 21.30 5.95 -10.12
N LEU A 229 22.00 6.63 -9.21
CA LEU A 229 21.40 7.21 -8.01
C LEU A 229 20.27 8.19 -8.35
N LEU A 230 20.50 9.10 -9.31
CA LEU A 230 19.48 10.06 -9.75
C LEU A 230 18.23 9.37 -10.32
N ARG A 231 18.40 8.31 -11.12
CA ARG A 231 17.27 7.55 -11.69
C ARG A 231 16.48 6.85 -10.60
N PHE A 232 17.15 6.18 -9.67
CA PHE A 232 16.50 5.52 -8.54
C PHE A 232 15.75 6.51 -7.66
N TYR A 233 16.35 7.68 -7.40
CA TYR A 233 15.68 8.77 -6.68
C TYR A 233 14.41 9.24 -7.41
N LEU A 234 14.48 9.54 -8.71
CA LEU A 234 13.33 9.97 -9.50
C LEU A 234 12.24 8.87 -9.58
N LEU A 235 12.65 7.61 -9.70
CA LEU A 235 11.72 6.48 -9.65
C LEU A 235 11.01 6.41 -8.30
N HIS A 236 11.77 6.46 -7.20
CA HIS A 236 11.25 6.29 -5.84
C HIS A 236 10.36 7.45 -5.39
N VAL A 237 10.76 8.69 -5.66
CA VAL A 237 10.11 9.88 -5.10
C VAL A 237 8.98 10.40 -5.99
N LEU A 238 9.04 10.17 -7.31
CA LEU A 238 8.08 10.74 -8.25
C LEU A 238 7.29 9.68 -9.01
N VAL A 239 7.98 8.84 -9.80
CA VAL A 239 7.31 7.98 -10.79
C VAL A 239 6.49 6.89 -10.10
N LEU A 240 7.09 6.15 -9.16
CA LEU A 240 6.44 5.03 -8.51
C LEU A 240 5.29 5.46 -7.58
N PRO A 241 5.40 6.54 -6.77
CA PRO A 241 4.26 7.03 -5.99
C PRO A 241 3.08 7.48 -6.86
N ILE A 242 3.34 8.13 -8.01
CA ILE A 242 2.28 8.51 -8.95
C ILE A 242 1.61 7.27 -9.55
N LEU A 243 2.38 6.28 -10.02
CA LEU A 243 1.84 5.04 -10.57
C LEU A 243 1.04 4.27 -9.53
N LEU A 244 1.56 4.15 -8.31
CA LEU A 244 0.85 3.52 -7.19
C LEU A 244 -0.45 4.28 -6.89
N GLY A 245 -0.43 5.61 -6.84
CA GLY A 245 -1.62 6.44 -6.63
C GLY A 245 -2.70 6.26 -7.71
N ILE A 246 -2.31 6.20 -8.99
CA ILE A 246 -3.23 5.94 -10.11
C ILE A 246 -3.86 4.56 -9.97
N PHE A 247 -3.06 3.52 -9.77
CA PHE A 247 -3.57 2.16 -9.61
C PHE A 247 -4.41 2.00 -8.35
N LEU A 248 -4.08 2.72 -7.27
CA LEU A 248 -4.83 2.74 -6.02
C LEU A 248 -6.22 3.35 -6.24
N ALA A 249 -6.31 4.45 -7.01
CA ALA A 249 -7.59 5.06 -7.38
C ALA A 249 -8.45 4.08 -8.21
N VAL A 250 -7.86 3.42 -9.22
CA VAL A 250 -8.56 2.40 -10.02
C VAL A 250 -9.00 1.22 -9.14
N HIS A 251 -8.15 0.76 -8.23
CA HIS A 251 -8.43 -0.33 -7.32
C HIS A 251 -9.60 0.00 -6.38
N TYR A 252 -9.56 1.17 -5.72
CA TYR A 252 -10.65 1.66 -4.88
C TYR A 252 -11.95 1.80 -5.65
N TYR A 253 -11.91 2.38 -6.85
CA TYR A 253 -13.07 2.51 -7.70
C TYR A 253 -13.75 1.16 -7.97
N LYS A 254 -12.95 0.11 -8.26
CA LYS A 254 -13.49 -1.24 -8.45
C LYS A 254 -14.00 -1.88 -7.16
N VAL A 255 -13.39 -1.60 -6.02
CA VAL A 255 -13.90 -2.01 -4.70
C VAL A 255 -15.25 -1.35 -4.41
N ILE A 256 -15.44 -0.08 -4.77
CA ILE A 256 -16.72 0.63 -4.61
C ILE A 256 -17.79 0.02 -5.52
N ILE A 257 -17.46 -0.27 -6.77
CA ILE A 257 -18.41 -0.87 -7.72
C ILE A 257 -18.88 -2.25 -7.26
N HIS A 258 -17.97 -3.11 -6.82
CA HIS A 258 -18.28 -4.51 -6.50
C HIS A 258 -18.56 -4.75 -5.01
N GLY A 259 -18.29 -3.78 -4.14
CA GLY A 259 -18.35 -3.94 -2.70
C GLY A 259 -17.29 -4.90 -2.14
N HIS A 260 -17.15 -4.86 -0.83
CA HIS A 260 -16.34 -5.83 -0.09
C HIS A 260 -17.02 -7.20 -0.14
N SER A 261 -16.28 -8.26 -0.48
CA SER A 261 -16.80 -9.62 -0.41
C SER A 261 -17.17 -9.99 1.03
N LEU A 262 -18.29 -10.69 1.19
CA LEU A 262 -18.72 -11.21 2.49
C LEU A 262 -17.78 -12.33 2.98
N PRO A 263 -17.86 -12.72 4.27
CA PRO A 263 -17.22 -13.94 4.75
C PRO A 263 -17.53 -15.15 3.85
N PRO A 264 -16.53 -16.02 3.55
CA PRO A 264 -16.79 -17.28 2.86
C PRO A 264 -17.88 -18.07 3.58
N GLY A 265 -18.93 -18.44 2.85
CA GLY A 265 -20.04 -19.22 3.38
C GLY A 265 -21.31 -18.44 3.71
N ARG A 266 -21.26 -17.11 3.79
CA ARG A 266 -22.46 -16.26 3.93
C ARG A 266 -23.29 -16.18 2.64
N GLU A 267 -22.64 -16.41 1.50
CA GLU A 267 -23.24 -16.38 0.17
C GLU A 267 -23.38 -17.80 -0.40
N ALA A 268 -24.44 -18.01 -1.18
CA ALA A 268 -24.62 -19.22 -1.96
C ALA A 268 -23.50 -19.36 -3.00
N VAL A 269 -23.15 -20.60 -3.34
CA VAL A 269 -22.04 -20.89 -4.25
C VAL A 269 -22.35 -20.33 -5.64
N GLY A 270 -21.48 -19.44 -6.13
CA GLY A 270 -21.62 -18.80 -7.45
C GLY A 270 -22.46 -17.52 -7.45
N GLU A 271 -22.98 -17.08 -6.30
CA GLU A 271 -23.67 -15.80 -6.15
C GLU A 271 -22.76 -14.72 -5.56
N ASP A 272 -23.06 -13.46 -5.87
CA ASP A 272 -22.42 -12.27 -5.29
C ASP A 272 -23.53 -11.32 -4.82
N THR A 273 -23.91 -11.43 -3.54
CA THR A 273 -24.91 -10.60 -2.87
C THR A 273 -24.29 -9.48 -2.05
N ALA A 274 -22.95 -9.41 -1.98
CA ALA A 274 -22.18 -8.37 -1.29
C ALA A 274 -22.66 -6.93 -1.51
N LYS A 275 -23.10 -6.58 -2.74
CA LYS A 275 -23.64 -5.24 -3.05
C LYS A 275 -25.13 -5.07 -2.72
N ARG A 276 -25.88 -6.18 -2.67
CA ARG A 276 -27.32 -6.20 -2.42
C ARG A 276 -27.59 -6.21 -0.92
N VAL A 277 -27.16 -5.16 -0.21
CA VAL A 277 -27.26 -5.09 1.25
C VAL A 277 -28.72 -4.81 1.68
N PRO A 278 -29.37 -5.72 2.44
CA PRO A 278 -30.69 -5.50 3.03
C PRO A 278 -30.69 -4.28 3.96
N ARG A 279 -31.81 -3.54 4.07
CA ARG A 279 -31.86 -2.28 4.86
C ARG A 279 -31.49 -2.47 6.33
N ASN A 280 -31.86 -3.61 6.92
CA ASN A 280 -31.58 -4.00 8.30
C ASN A 280 -30.12 -4.44 8.54
N GLU A 281 -29.35 -4.68 7.48
CA GLU A 281 -27.94 -5.12 7.54
C GLU A 281 -26.97 -4.05 7.02
N ARG A 282 -27.45 -2.80 6.87
CA ARG A 282 -26.64 -1.65 6.42
C ARG A 282 -26.04 -0.92 7.60
N VAL A 283 -24.73 -0.67 7.50
CA VAL A 283 -23.99 0.26 8.35
C VAL A 283 -23.55 1.44 7.49
N TYR A 284 -23.82 2.67 7.94
CA TYR A 284 -23.48 3.87 7.17
C TYR A 284 -22.00 4.21 7.34
N PHE A 285 -21.41 4.85 6.33
CA PHE A 285 -20.02 5.29 6.45
C PHE A 285 -19.85 6.34 7.56
N LEU A 286 -20.75 7.31 7.62
CA LEU A 286 -20.84 8.30 8.68
C LEU A 286 -21.86 7.86 9.75
N PRO A 287 -21.49 7.79 11.05
CA PRO A 287 -20.14 7.95 11.61
C PRO A 287 -19.37 6.63 11.71
N ASP A 288 -20.04 5.49 11.52
CA ASP A 288 -19.60 4.20 12.06
C ASP A 288 -18.31 3.70 11.41
N ILE A 289 -18.24 3.72 10.08
CA ILE A 289 -17.04 3.25 9.36
C ILE A 289 -15.91 4.26 9.50
N LEU A 290 -16.21 5.56 9.40
CA LEU A 290 -15.20 6.62 9.52
C LEU A 290 -14.52 6.58 10.90
N THR A 291 -15.30 6.47 11.99
CA THR A 291 -14.75 6.39 13.35
C THR A 291 -13.92 5.12 13.54
N ASN A 292 -14.35 3.99 12.98
CA ASN A 292 -13.56 2.76 13.00
C ASN A 292 -12.23 2.92 12.24
N GLU A 293 -12.26 3.49 11.04
CA GLU A 293 -11.06 3.76 10.23
C GLU A 293 -10.11 4.72 10.97
N MET A 294 -10.61 5.78 11.60
CA MET A 294 -9.83 6.71 12.42
C MET A 294 -9.19 6.03 13.63
N MET A 295 -9.93 5.16 14.32
CA MET A 295 -9.40 4.39 15.45
C MET A 295 -8.23 3.51 15.00
N TRP A 296 -8.39 2.73 13.92
CA TRP A 296 -7.30 1.89 13.41
C TRP A 296 -6.10 2.72 12.94
N THR A 297 -6.32 3.85 12.27
CA THR A 297 -5.26 4.78 11.90
C THR A 297 -4.52 5.33 13.12
N ALA A 298 -5.23 5.73 14.18
CA ALA A 298 -4.62 6.21 15.41
C ALA A 298 -3.81 5.12 16.12
N LEU A 299 -4.34 3.89 16.20
CA LEU A 299 -3.64 2.75 16.79
C LEU A 299 -2.38 2.37 15.99
N THR A 300 -2.47 2.33 14.66
CA THR A 300 -1.30 2.06 13.81
C THR A 300 -0.26 3.17 13.95
N THR A 301 -0.68 4.44 13.97
CA THR A 301 0.23 5.57 14.20
C THR A 301 0.95 5.45 15.54
N LEU A 302 0.20 5.19 16.62
CA LEU A 302 0.75 4.99 17.95
C LEU A 302 1.75 3.83 17.96
N MET A 303 1.43 2.72 17.29
CA MET A 303 2.32 1.56 17.18
C MET A 303 3.60 1.88 16.41
N LEU A 304 3.52 2.58 15.27
CA LEU A 304 4.70 2.99 14.49
C LEU A 304 5.62 3.92 15.28
N VAL A 305 5.03 4.92 15.95
CA VAL A 305 5.78 5.87 16.79
C VAL A 305 6.41 5.16 17.99
N ALA A 306 5.65 4.34 18.71
CA ALA A 306 6.18 3.58 19.85
C ALA A 306 7.30 2.62 19.42
N ALA A 307 7.16 1.96 18.27
CA ALA A 307 8.19 1.09 17.72
C ALA A 307 9.51 1.85 17.50
N VAL A 308 9.46 3.02 16.87
CA VAL A 308 10.66 3.84 16.62
C VAL A 308 11.24 4.44 17.89
N VAL A 309 10.40 4.91 18.82
CA VAL A 309 10.87 5.55 20.06
C VAL A 309 11.55 4.55 21.00
N PHE A 310 11.05 3.30 21.08
CA PHE A 310 11.49 2.35 22.10
C PHE A 310 12.27 1.15 21.58
N PHE A 311 12.11 0.77 20.31
CA PHE A 311 12.56 -0.55 19.84
C PHE A 311 13.35 -0.55 18.53
N TYR A 312 13.23 0.49 17.69
CA TYR A 312 13.75 0.47 16.34
C TYR A 312 14.57 1.71 15.99
N ASN A 313 15.84 1.49 15.64
CA ASN A 313 16.67 2.47 14.97
C ASN A 313 17.07 1.94 13.58
N ALA A 314 16.86 2.74 12.53
CA ALA A 314 17.15 2.29 11.18
C ALA A 314 18.67 2.20 10.97
N PRO A 315 19.20 1.02 10.59
CA PRO A 315 20.64 0.86 10.40
C PRO A 315 21.17 1.79 9.30
N LEU A 316 22.41 2.23 9.45
CA LEU A 316 23.17 2.93 8.43
C LEU A 316 24.58 2.36 8.42
N GLU A 317 24.97 1.71 7.31
CA GLU A 317 26.33 1.20 7.20
C GLU A 317 27.32 2.30 6.85
N ARG A 318 28.60 1.95 6.63
CA ARG A 318 29.61 2.88 6.13
C ARG A 318 29.26 3.31 4.71
N GLN A 319 29.73 4.49 4.33
CA GLN A 319 29.60 5.02 2.97
C GLN A 319 30.02 3.97 1.93
N ALA A 320 29.25 3.87 0.85
CA ALA A 320 29.50 2.94 -0.23
C ALA A 320 30.92 3.13 -0.82
N ASN A 321 31.65 2.02 -0.93
CA ASN A 321 32.90 1.94 -1.66
C ASN A 321 32.72 0.98 -2.85
N PRO A 322 32.61 1.50 -4.09
CA PRO A 322 32.42 0.68 -5.29
C PRO A 322 33.53 -0.35 -5.56
N THR A 323 34.71 -0.22 -4.94
CA THR A 323 35.84 -1.15 -5.15
C THR A 323 35.89 -2.29 -4.14
N VAL A 324 35.08 -2.24 -3.07
CA VAL A 324 35.09 -3.23 -2.00
C VAL A 324 33.68 -3.78 -1.78
N THR A 325 33.45 -5.01 -2.20
CA THR A 325 32.19 -5.73 -1.93
C THR A 325 32.20 -6.30 -0.50
N PRO A 326 31.19 -6.01 0.33
CA PRO A 326 31.02 -6.63 1.64
C PRO A 326 30.87 -8.15 1.53
N LEU A 327 31.37 -8.88 2.54
CA LEU A 327 31.25 -10.35 2.59
C LEU A 327 29.79 -10.82 2.69
N HIS A 328 28.94 -10.03 3.34
CA HIS A 328 27.53 -10.36 3.58
C HIS A 328 26.61 -9.31 2.97
N VAL A 329 26.20 -9.54 1.71
CA VAL A 329 25.14 -8.77 1.06
C VAL A 329 23.84 -9.59 1.12
N VAL A 330 22.89 -9.13 1.94
CA VAL A 330 21.60 -9.80 2.16
C VAL A 330 20.45 -8.98 1.59
N ALA A 331 19.50 -9.66 0.97
CA ALA A 331 18.26 -9.03 0.55
C ALA A 331 17.38 -8.68 1.77
N PRO A 332 16.51 -7.67 1.67
CA PRO A 332 15.47 -7.41 2.66
C PRO A 332 14.65 -8.67 2.95
N TRP A 333 14.09 -8.80 4.15
CA TRP A 333 13.45 -10.06 4.61
C TRP A 333 12.35 -10.55 3.66
N TYR A 334 11.58 -9.64 3.07
CA TYR A 334 10.50 -9.95 2.14
C TYR A 334 11.00 -10.42 0.75
N LEU A 335 12.29 -10.26 0.45
CA LEU A 335 12.99 -10.82 -0.73
C LEU A 335 14.01 -11.91 -0.38
N ALA A 336 14.31 -12.13 0.90
CA ALA A 336 15.32 -13.11 1.34
C ALA A 336 15.03 -14.53 0.87
N TRP A 337 13.74 -14.91 0.73
CA TRP A 337 13.35 -16.20 0.17
C TRP A 337 13.87 -16.37 -1.26
N SER A 338 13.81 -15.31 -2.09
CA SER A 338 14.30 -15.35 -3.47
C SER A 338 15.82 -15.52 -3.52
N GLN A 339 16.55 -14.83 -2.64
CA GLN A 339 18.00 -15.00 -2.49
C GLN A 339 18.37 -16.41 -2.00
N GLY A 340 17.58 -16.98 -1.08
CA GLY A 340 17.76 -18.35 -0.59
C GLY A 340 17.58 -19.38 -1.70
N TRP A 341 16.57 -19.20 -2.55
CA TRP A 341 16.31 -20.09 -3.68
C TRP A 341 17.44 -20.10 -4.70
N LEU A 342 18.09 -18.95 -4.96
CA LEU A 342 19.27 -18.87 -5.83
C LEU A 342 20.48 -19.69 -5.30
N LYS A 343 20.45 -20.10 -4.02
CA LYS A 343 21.51 -20.91 -3.38
C LYS A 343 21.17 -22.40 -3.34
N LEU A 344 19.96 -22.81 -3.70
CA LEU A 344 19.54 -24.22 -3.68
C LEU A 344 20.16 -24.97 -4.86
N LYS A 345 21.21 -25.77 -4.57
CA LYS A 345 21.88 -26.63 -5.56
C LYS A 345 21.07 -27.88 -5.95
N PHE A 346 19.98 -28.19 -5.25
CA PHE A 346 19.33 -29.52 -5.27
C PHE A 346 18.03 -29.61 -6.11
N VAL A 347 17.47 -28.49 -6.61
CA VAL A 347 16.18 -28.52 -7.34
C VAL A 347 16.33 -29.01 -8.79
N ILE A 348 17.55 -29.16 -9.33
CA ILE A 348 17.73 -29.45 -10.76
C ILE A 348 18.76 -30.58 -11.00
N PRO A 349 18.36 -31.85 -10.89
CA PRO A 349 19.03 -32.95 -11.58
C PRO A 349 18.54 -33.12 -13.04
N ILE A 350 17.48 -32.40 -13.46
CA ILE A 350 16.80 -32.64 -14.76
C ILE A 350 17.30 -31.71 -15.89
N ILE A 351 17.95 -30.58 -15.56
CA ILE A 351 18.54 -29.65 -16.55
C ILE A 351 20.05 -29.59 -16.32
N GLN A 352 20.69 -30.75 -16.35
CA GLN A 352 22.14 -30.85 -16.25
C GLN A 352 22.73 -30.91 -17.66
N GLN A 353 22.66 -29.80 -18.42
CA GLN A 353 23.68 -29.60 -19.46
C GLN A 353 23.95 -28.18 -19.97
N GLU A 354 23.04 -27.20 -19.92
CA GLU A 354 23.30 -25.94 -20.68
C GLU A 354 22.81 -24.63 -20.02
N LEU A 355 22.03 -24.67 -18.93
CA LEU A 355 21.55 -23.45 -18.24
C LEU A 355 22.16 -23.33 -16.84
N ASP A 356 22.78 -22.18 -16.55
CA ASP A 356 23.21 -21.82 -15.20
C ASP A 356 22.00 -21.90 -14.25
N SER A 357 22.13 -22.67 -13.16
CA SER A 357 21.06 -22.89 -12.18
C SER A 357 20.52 -21.60 -11.57
N LYS A 358 21.34 -20.53 -11.56
CA LYS A 358 20.92 -19.19 -11.15
C LYS A 358 19.97 -18.53 -12.15
N VAL A 359 20.16 -18.77 -13.45
CA VAL A 359 19.28 -18.29 -14.53
C VAL A 359 17.91 -18.95 -14.38
N VAL A 360 17.85 -20.26 -14.19
CA VAL A 360 16.56 -20.98 -14.07
C VAL A 360 15.73 -20.48 -12.88
N VAL A 361 16.35 -20.32 -11.71
CA VAL A 361 15.63 -19.88 -10.51
C VAL A 361 15.23 -18.41 -10.59
N ALA A 362 16.15 -17.51 -10.96
CA ALA A 362 15.87 -16.07 -11.03
C ALA A 362 14.84 -15.73 -12.12
N PHE A 363 14.82 -16.48 -13.21
CA PHE A 363 14.17 -16.04 -14.44
C PHE A 363 13.12 -16.98 -15.04
N ALA A 364 13.11 -18.26 -14.65
CA ALA A 364 11.94 -19.10 -14.89
C ALA A 364 11.04 -19.10 -13.66
N PHE A 365 11.53 -19.52 -12.50
CA PHE A 365 10.67 -19.76 -11.36
C PHE A 365 10.00 -18.49 -10.80
N ILE A 366 10.77 -17.44 -10.48
CA ILE A 366 10.21 -16.23 -9.86
C ILE A 366 9.23 -15.50 -10.79
N PRO A 367 9.54 -15.26 -12.09
CA PRO A 367 8.59 -14.66 -13.01
C PRO A 367 7.38 -15.55 -13.29
N LEU A 368 7.55 -16.88 -13.43
CA LEU A 368 6.42 -17.80 -13.60
C LEU A 368 5.52 -17.81 -12.36
N LEU A 369 6.10 -17.76 -11.16
CA LEU A 369 5.34 -17.66 -9.92
C LEU A 369 4.55 -16.34 -9.89
N ALA A 370 5.20 -15.21 -10.20
CA ALA A 370 4.52 -13.92 -10.30
C ALA A 370 3.37 -13.97 -11.32
N ILE A 371 3.64 -14.41 -12.56
CA ILE A 371 2.63 -14.56 -13.61
C ILE A 371 1.49 -15.46 -13.16
N SER A 372 1.79 -16.57 -12.46
CA SER A 372 0.77 -17.49 -11.95
C SER A 372 -0.21 -16.77 -11.03
N PHE A 373 0.27 -15.88 -10.14
CA PHE A 373 -0.61 -15.05 -9.30
C PHE A 373 -1.42 -14.03 -10.11
N PHE A 374 -0.85 -13.43 -11.16
CA PHE A 374 -1.60 -12.50 -12.03
C PHE A 374 -2.78 -13.20 -12.73
N ILE A 375 -2.57 -14.42 -13.24
CA ILE A 375 -3.59 -15.16 -13.99
C ILE A 375 -4.46 -16.06 -13.10
N PHE A 376 -4.09 -16.23 -11.82
CA PHE A 376 -4.73 -17.18 -10.90
C PHE A 376 -6.27 -17.09 -10.88
N PRO A 377 -6.91 -15.90 -10.82
CA PRO A 377 -8.36 -15.80 -10.83
C PRO A 377 -9.04 -16.32 -12.10
N TYR A 378 -8.30 -16.45 -13.19
CA TYR A 378 -8.78 -16.91 -14.49
C TYR A 378 -8.54 -18.41 -14.69
N VAL A 379 -7.54 -18.97 -14.03
CA VAL A 379 -7.25 -20.41 -14.02
C VAL A 379 -8.15 -21.13 -13.01
N GLU A 380 -8.38 -20.54 -11.83
CA GLU A 380 -9.18 -21.17 -10.79
C GLU A 380 -10.69 -20.95 -10.96
N VAL A 381 -11.32 -21.81 -11.76
CA VAL A 381 -12.75 -21.74 -12.15
C VAL A 381 -13.75 -22.21 -11.09
N ALA A 382 -13.29 -22.66 -9.91
CA ALA A 382 -14.19 -23.13 -8.84
C ALA A 382 -15.15 -22.02 -8.40
N LYS A 383 -16.47 -22.30 -8.39
CA LYS A 383 -17.49 -21.31 -8.01
C LYS A 383 -17.51 -20.97 -6.52
N SER A 384 -17.06 -21.89 -5.66
CA SER A 384 -17.05 -21.68 -4.22
C SER A 384 -15.89 -20.78 -3.79
N ARG A 385 -16.18 -19.83 -2.89
CA ARG A 385 -15.18 -19.03 -2.19
C ARG A 385 -14.66 -19.68 -0.90
N ARG A 386 -15.30 -20.75 -0.44
CA ARG A 386 -14.89 -21.45 0.78
C ARG A 386 -13.55 -22.12 0.53
N TYR A 387 -12.62 -21.97 1.47
CA TYR A 387 -11.27 -22.52 1.33
C TYR A 387 -11.29 -24.04 1.12
N ALA A 388 -12.10 -24.77 1.91
CA ALA A 388 -12.25 -26.22 1.84
C ALA A 388 -12.71 -26.76 0.48
N ASP A 389 -13.46 -25.96 -0.29
CA ASP A 389 -14.04 -26.41 -1.57
C ASP A 389 -13.07 -26.22 -2.76
N ARG A 390 -11.93 -25.54 -2.55
CA ARG A 390 -11.00 -25.14 -3.62
C ARG A 390 -9.82 -26.13 -3.74
N ARG A 391 -10.11 -27.33 -4.27
CA ARG A 391 -9.12 -28.43 -4.40
C ARG A 391 -7.87 -28.07 -5.22
N VAL A 392 -7.98 -27.24 -6.25
CA VAL A 392 -6.83 -26.79 -7.07
C VAL A 392 -5.95 -25.78 -6.31
N ALA A 393 -6.58 -24.86 -5.55
CA ALA A 393 -5.84 -23.93 -4.69
C ALA A 393 -5.09 -24.63 -3.56
N LEU A 394 -5.54 -25.83 -3.15
CA LEU A 394 -4.90 -26.71 -2.18
C LEU A 394 -3.75 -27.52 -2.81
N LEU A 395 -3.95 -28.07 -4.01
CA LEU A 395 -2.96 -28.89 -4.72
C LEU A 395 -1.64 -28.16 -5.01
N VAL A 396 -1.69 -26.85 -5.27
CA VAL A 396 -0.47 -26.03 -5.50
C VAL A 396 0.31 -25.75 -4.20
N MET A 397 -0.31 -25.91 -3.02
CA MET A 397 0.36 -25.73 -1.72
C MET A 397 0.88 -27.04 -1.11
N THR A 398 0.41 -28.19 -1.58
CA THR A 398 0.74 -29.51 -1.03
C THR A 398 1.49 -30.41 -2.00
N GLY A 399 1.77 -29.93 -3.22
CA GLY A 399 2.45 -30.67 -4.29
C GLY A 399 3.91 -30.29 -4.43
#